data_AF-A0A943QGA2-F1
#
_entry.id   AF-A0A943QGA2-F1
#
_cell.length_a   1.000
_cell.length_b   1.000
_cell.length_c   1.000
_cell.angle_alpha   90.00
_cell.angle_beta   90.00
_cell.angle_gamma   90.00
#
_symmetry.space_group_name_H-M   'P 1'
#
loop_
_entity.id
_entity.type
_entity.pdbx_description
1 polymer ?
#
loop_
_entity_poly.entity_id
_entity_poly.type
_entity_poly.pdbx_seq_one_letter_code
_entity_poly.pdbx_strand_id
1 'polypeptide(L)'
;MENIENEQRVGSGITILSIVYLVFQGFGLFALVSSIVMKEQIIAKLAESGAVVAFNSAEIIISIILSIIFIASLILILMKKSIGAYLFIAVQALSIIYNIITGAFTLMSIFGLILPGLMIYLLYRKKEIYFERLKF
;
A
#
# COMPACT_ATOMS: atom_id res chain seq x y z
N MET A 1 -24.15 -10.17 26.80
CA MET A 1 -23.43 -8.91 26.52
C MET A 1 -22.01 -9.15 26.00
N GLU A 2 -21.36 -10.26 26.33
CA GLU A 2 -20.00 -10.63 25.87
C GLU A 2 -19.84 -10.81 24.35
N ASN A 3 -20.90 -11.22 23.63
CA ASN A 3 -20.84 -11.44 22.18
C ASN A 3 -20.72 -10.14 21.36
N ILE A 4 -21.23 -9.01 21.87
CA ILE A 4 -21.25 -7.73 21.13
C ILE A 4 -19.88 -7.02 21.21
N GLU A 5 -19.15 -7.19 22.32
CA GLU A 5 -17.81 -6.60 22.49
C GLU A 5 -16.72 -7.29 21.65
N ASN A 6 -16.88 -8.59 21.37
CA ASN A 6 -15.92 -9.34 20.57
C ASN A 6 -16.04 -9.03 19.06
N GLU A 7 -17.22 -8.61 18.61
CA GLU A 7 -17.45 -8.25 17.21
C GLU A 7 -16.73 -6.95 16.81
N GLN A 8 -16.58 -5.99 17.72
CA GLN A 8 -15.98 -4.68 17.44
C GLN A 8 -14.43 -4.64 17.46
N ARG A 9 -13.75 -5.77 17.58
CA ARG A 9 -12.27 -5.82 17.49
C ARG A 9 -11.83 -5.85 16.02
N VAL A 10 -10.71 -5.16 15.71
CA VAL A 10 -10.07 -5.12 14.38
C VAL A 10 -9.79 -6.53 13.84
N GLY A 11 -9.58 -7.51 14.74
CA GLY A 11 -9.25 -8.89 14.38
C GLY A 11 -7.74 -9.04 14.20
N SER A 12 -7.16 -10.06 14.85
CA SER A 12 -5.71 -10.24 14.92
C SER A 12 -5.06 -10.36 13.53
N GLY A 13 -5.76 -10.98 12.57
CA GLY A 13 -5.27 -11.08 11.18
C GLY A 13 -5.12 -9.73 10.48
N ILE A 14 -6.09 -8.82 10.65
CA ILE A 14 -6.03 -7.46 10.09
C ILE A 14 -4.88 -6.69 10.75
N THR A 15 -4.73 -6.81 12.07
CA THR A 15 -3.64 -6.17 12.80
C THR A 15 -2.26 -6.65 12.34
N ILE A 16 -2.06 -7.97 12.25
CA ILE A 16 -0.79 -8.55 11.81
C ILE A 16 -0.46 -8.09 10.38
N LEU A 17 -1.41 -8.21 9.45
CA LEU A 17 -1.21 -7.78 8.07
C LEU A 17 -0.89 -6.29 7.99
N SER A 18 -1.63 -5.43 8.69
CA SER A 18 -1.34 -3.99 8.73
C SER A 18 0.07 -3.69 9.23
N ILE A 19 0.54 -4.36 10.28
CA ILE A 19 1.91 -4.18 10.80
C ILE A 19 2.93 -4.63 9.75
N VAL A 20 2.73 -5.80 9.13
CA VAL A 20 3.60 -6.31 8.07
C VAL A 20 3.69 -5.31 6.92
N TYR A 21 2.54 -4.80 6.46
CA TYR A 21 2.50 -3.76 5.43
C TYR A 21 3.23 -2.48 5.86
N LEU A 22 3.02 -2.00 7.08
CA LEU A 22 3.70 -0.80 7.57
C LEU A 22 5.22 -0.96 7.59
N VAL A 23 5.72 -2.13 7.97
CA VAL A 23 7.17 -2.43 7.97
C VAL A 23 7.71 -2.39 6.54
N PHE A 24 7.11 -3.15 5.62
CA PHE A 24 7.54 -3.17 4.22
C PHE A 24 7.42 -1.78 3.56
N GLN A 25 6.35 -1.05 3.85
CA GLN A 25 6.15 0.30 3.31
C GLN A 25 7.16 1.30 3.88
N GLY A 26 7.55 1.16 5.15
CA GLY A 26 8.60 1.97 5.77
C GLY A 26 9.94 1.80 5.05
N PHE A 27 10.34 0.57 4.78
CA PHE A 27 11.54 0.29 3.96
C PHE A 27 11.40 0.81 2.53
N GLY A 28 10.22 0.64 1.91
CA GLY A 28 9.95 1.15 0.57
C GLY A 28 10.05 2.67 0.47
N LEU A 29 9.47 3.40 1.43
CA LEU A 29 9.61 4.86 1.51
C LEU A 29 11.04 5.29 1.71
N PHE A 30 11.77 4.62 2.61
CA PHE A 30 13.16 4.93 2.83
C PHE A 30 13.95 4.79 1.52
N ALA A 31 13.77 3.70 0.78
CA ALA A 31 14.41 3.50 -0.52
C ALA A 31 14.04 4.57 -1.55
N LEU A 32 12.77 4.96 -1.64
CA LEU A 32 12.31 6.03 -2.54
C LEU A 32 12.88 7.40 -2.18
N VAL A 33 12.99 7.72 -0.89
CA VAL A 33 13.58 9.00 -0.45
C VAL A 33 15.08 8.99 -0.70
N SER A 34 15.77 7.89 -0.37
CA SER A 34 17.20 7.73 -0.63
C SER A 34 17.52 7.84 -2.13
N SER A 35 16.67 7.31 -3.01
CA SER A 35 16.90 7.39 -4.46
C SER A 35 16.81 8.83 -5.00
N ILE A 36 15.97 9.68 -4.42
CA ILE A 36 15.92 11.12 -4.75
C ILE A 36 17.17 11.83 -4.22
N VAL A 37 17.50 11.62 -2.93
CA VAL A 37 18.62 12.32 -2.28
C VAL A 37 19.95 11.96 -2.95
N MET A 38 20.13 10.70 -3.34
CA MET A 38 21.36 10.19 -3.95
C MET A 38 21.28 10.13 -5.48
N LYS A 39 20.31 10.80 -6.10
CA LYS A 39 20.04 10.74 -7.54
C LYS A 39 21.29 10.89 -8.40
N GLU A 40 22.09 11.91 -8.16
CA GLU A 40 23.29 12.22 -8.97
C GLU A 40 24.33 11.11 -8.88
N GLN A 41 24.57 10.57 -7.68
CA GLN A 41 25.51 9.47 -7.45
C GLN A 41 25.03 8.18 -8.12
N ILE A 42 23.72 7.92 -8.08
CA ILE A 42 23.10 6.77 -8.75
C ILE A 42 23.27 6.90 -10.27
N ILE A 43 22.98 8.07 -10.84
CA ILE A 43 23.14 8.34 -12.28
C ILE A 43 24.59 8.18 -12.70
N ALA A 44 25.54 8.74 -11.94
CA ALA A 44 26.97 8.63 -12.24
C ALA A 44 27.44 7.17 -12.27
N LYS A 45 27.07 6.38 -11.24
CA LYS A 45 27.41 4.95 -11.19
C LYS A 45 26.77 4.11 -12.30
N LEU A 46 25.55 4.46 -12.71
CA LEU A 46 24.87 3.78 -13.82
C LEU A 46 25.48 4.15 -15.17
N ALA A 47 25.90 5.41 -15.33
CA ALA A 47 26.64 5.83 -16.52
C ALA A 47 28.00 5.11 -16.63
N GLU A 48 28.69 4.90 -15.51
CA GLU A 48 29.93 4.10 -15.44
C GLU A 48 29.71 2.63 -15.84
N SER A 49 28.53 2.06 -15.59
CA SER A 49 28.18 0.70 -15.99
C SER A 49 27.64 0.59 -17.43
N GLY A 50 27.63 1.70 -18.18
CA GLY A 50 27.09 1.76 -19.55
C GLY A 50 25.56 1.78 -19.61
N ALA A 51 24.87 1.88 -18.47
CA ALA A 51 23.43 1.96 -18.41
C ALA A 51 22.98 3.43 -18.51
N VAL A 52 22.33 3.78 -19.62
CA VAL A 52 21.65 5.08 -19.74
C VAL A 52 20.28 4.96 -19.08
N VAL A 53 20.21 5.29 -17.79
CA VAL A 53 18.95 5.30 -17.05
C VAL A 53 18.39 6.71 -17.02
N ALA A 54 17.24 6.89 -17.67
CA ALA A 54 16.44 8.10 -17.52
C ALA A 54 15.83 8.10 -16.11
N PHE A 55 16.36 8.93 -15.22
CA PHE A 55 15.80 9.08 -13.88
C PHE A 55 14.48 9.85 -13.96
N ASN A 56 13.36 9.14 -13.84
CA ASN A 56 12.03 9.76 -13.89
C ASN A 56 11.59 10.24 -12.50
N SER A 57 11.90 11.49 -12.18
CA SER A 57 11.51 12.10 -10.91
C SER A 57 9.98 12.09 -10.68
N ALA A 58 9.18 12.18 -11.74
CA ALA A 58 7.71 12.21 -11.61
C ALA A 58 7.15 10.86 -11.12
N GLU A 59 7.67 9.75 -11.63
CA GLU A 59 7.28 8.40 -11.19
C GLU A 59 7.60 8.16 -9.71
N ILE A 60 8.77 8.63 -9.26
CA ILE A 60 9.17 8.49 -7.86
C ILE A 60 8.28 9.34 -6.96
N ILE A 61 7.95 10.58 -7.36
CA ILE A 61 7.04 11.46 -6.61
C ILE A 61 5.65 10.83 -6.49
N ILE A 62 5.09 10.30 -7.58
CA ILE A 62 3.80 9.59 -7.57
C ILE A 62 3.85 8.40 -6.61
N SER A 63 4.93 7.62 -6.66
CA SER A 63 5.12 6.45 -5.78
C SER A 63 5.19 6.84 -4.30
N ILE A 64 5.85 7.95 -3.97
CA ILE A 64 5.89 8.49 -2.59
C ILE A 64 4.48 8.90 -2.13
N ILE A 65 3.72 9.60 -2.98
CA ILE A 65 2.36 10.03 -2.63
C ILE A 65 1.45 8.83 -2.38
N LEU A 66 1.44 7.85 -3.29
CA LEU A 66 0.65 6.62 -3.14
C LEU A 66 1.04 5.86 -1.86
N SER A 67 2.34 5.81 -1.57
CA SER A 67 2.87 5.20 -0.35
C SER A 67 2.38 5.88 0.93
N ILE A 68 2.36 7.21 0.97
CA ILE A 68 1.87 7.97 2.14
C ILE A 68 0.37 7.71 2.35
N ILE A 69 -0.43 7.73 1.26
CA ILE A 69 -1.87 7.44 1.33
C ILE A 69 -2.10 5.99 1.79
N PHE A 70 -1.27 5.06 1.32
CA PHE A 70 -1.32 3.66 1.76
C PHE A 70 -1.10 3.54 3.28
N ILE A 71 -0.06 4.17 3.83
CA ILE A 71 0.20 4.18 5.28
C ILE A 71 -0.96 4.80 6.05
N ALA A 72 -1.47 5.94 5.58
CA ALA A 72 -2.63 6.58 6.19
C ALA A 72 -3.85 5.65 6.21
N SER A 73 -4.08 4.90 5.13
CA SER A 73 -5.17 3.92 5.06
C SER A 73 -5.03 2.80 6.10
N LEU A 74 -3.82 2.28 6.33
CA LEU A 74 -3.54 1.24 7.32
C LEU A 74 -3.75 1.74 8.75
N ILE A 75 -3.30 2.96 9.05
CA ILE A 75 -3.51 3.60 10.35
C ILE A 75 -5.02 3.76 10.61
N LEU A 76 -5.77 4.24 9.62
CA LEU A 76 -7.23 4.38 9.71
C LEU A 76 -7.93 3.02 9.90
N ILE A 77 -7.46 1.96 9.24
CA ILE A 77 -7.96 0.59 9.45
C ILE A 77 -7.73 0.14 10.89
N LEU A 78 -6.52 0.35 11.43
CA LEU A 78 -6.19 0.02 12.82
C LEU A 78 -7.02 0.84 13.82
N MET A 79 -7.37 2.08 13.47
CA MET A 79 -8.29 2.94 14.23
C MET A 79 -9.78 2.60 14.03
N LYS A 80 -10.10 1.50 13.33
CA LYS A 80 -11.48 1.05 13.05
C LYS A 80 -12.31 2.07 12.27
N LYS A 81 -11.66 2.91 11.44
CA LYS A 81 -12.34 3.88 10.59
C LYS A 81 -12.65 3.24 9.24
N SER A 82 -13.93 3.22 8.87
CA SER A 82 -14.42 2.68 7.60
C SER A 82 -13.70 3.28 6.38
N ILE A 83 -13.45 4.59 6.40
CA ILE A 83 -12.69 5.30 5.34
C ILE A 83 -11.32 4.69 5.07
N GLY A 84 -10.67 4.09 6.08
CA GLY A 84 -9.39 3.41 5.89
C GLY A 84 -9.47 2.19 4.97
N ALA A 85 -10.55 1.40 5.06
CA ALA A 85 -10.76 0.25 4.20
C ALA A 85 -10.99 0.66 2.73
N TYR A 86 -11.78 1.72 2.50
CA TYR A 86 -12.00 2.26 1.15
C TYR A 86 -10.73 2.84 0.55
N LEU A 87 -9.97 3.62 1.34
CA LEU A 87 -8.68 4.16 0.90
C LEU A 87 -7.69 3.06 0.55
N PHE A 88 -7.61 2.00 1.37
CA PHE A 88 -6.75 0.86 1.09
C PHE A 88 -7.10 0.23 -0.26
N ILE A 89 -8.37 -0.11 -0.48
CA ILE A 89 -8.83 -0.72 -1.74
C ILE A 89 -8.55 0.21 -2.93
N ALA A 90 -8.82 1.51 -2.78
CA ALA A 90 -8.58 2.51 -3.82
C ALA A 90 -7.10 2.63 -4.18
N VAL A 91 -6.20 2.68 -3.20
CA VAL A 91 -4.75 2.74 -3.44
C VAL A 91 -4.26 1.47 -4.13
N GLN A 92 -4.76 0.29 -3.76
CA GLN A 92 -4.38 -0.95 -4.45
C GLN A 92 -4.85 -0.95 -5.90
N ALA A 93 -6.08 -0.52 -6.18
CA ALA A 93 -6.57 -0.38 -7.54
C ALA A 93 -5.73 0.62 -8.37
N LEU A 94 -5.45 1.80 -7.81
CA LEU A 94 -4.62 2.82 -8.46
C LEU A 94 -3.19 2.33 -8.73
N SER A 95 -2.60 1.60 -7.79
CA SER A 95 -1.24 1.05 -7.94
C SER A 95 -1.18 0.01 -9.06
N ILE A 96 -2.21 -0.83 -9.20
CA ILE A 96 -2.32 -1.79 -10.31
C ILE A 96 -2.44 -1.05 -11.64
N ILE A 97 -3.34 -0.08 -11.74
CA ILE A 97 -3.53 0.72 -12.96
C ILE A 97 -2.23 1.42 -13.35
N TYR A 98 -1.55 2.03 -12.37
CA TYR A 98 -0.27 2.69 -12.59
C TYR A 98 0.78 1.73 -13.17
N ASN A 99 0.93 0.55 -12.57
CA ASN A 99 1.87 -0.46 -13.07
C ASN A 99 1.53 -0.97 -14.47
N ILE A 100 0.24 -1.02 -14.84
CA ILE A 100 -0.18 -1.37 -16.21
C ILE A 100 0.24 -0.27 -17.20
N ILE A 101 -0.01 1.00 -16.85
CA ILE A 101 0.31 2.15 -17.71
C ILE A 101 1.82 2.28 -17.92
N THR A 102 2.63 2.06 -16.88
CA THR A 102 4.10 2.14 -16.97
C THR A 102 4.74 0.89 -17.58
N GLY A 103 3.95 -0.14 -17.93
CA GLY A 103 4.45 -1.41 -18.46
C GLY A 103 5.17 -2.28 -17.42
N ALA A 104 5.09 -1.93 -16.13
CA ALA A 104 5.67 -2.69 -15.03
C ALA A 104 4.82 -3.90 -14.59
N PHE A 105 3.61 -4.04 -15.13
CA PHE A 105 2.74 -5.17 -14.82
C PHE A 105 3.24 -6.46 -15.49
N THR A 106 3.50 -7.49 -14.68
CA THR A 106 3.97 -8.80 -15.14
C THR A 106 3.06 -9.91 -14.60
N LEU A 107 3.21 -11.14 -15.10
CA LEU A 107 2.52 -12.30 -14.54
C LEU A 107 2.85 -12.50 -13.04
N MET A 108 4.06 -12.11 -12.61
CA MET A 108 4.44 -12.17 -11.21
C MET A 108 3.70 -11.15 -10.34
N SER A 109 3.24 -10.04 -10.93
CA SER A 109 2.41 -9.04 -10.24
C SER A 109 1.09 -9.63 -9.72
N ILE A 110 0.57 -10.69 -10.34
CA ILE A 110 -0.65 -11.39 -9.91
C ILE A 110 -0.46 -12.05 -8.54
N PHE A 111 0.70 -12.69 -8.30
CA PHE A 111 1.02 -13.26 -6.98
C PHE A 111 1.15 -12.17 -5.91
N GLY A 112 1.60 -10.98 -6.29
CA GLY A 112 1.62 -9.80 -5.43
C GLY A 112 0.25 -9.37 -4.92
N LEU A 113 -0.85 -9.79 -5.56
CA LEU A 113 -2.23 -9.47 -5.16
C LEU A 113 -2.81 -10.41 -4.09
N ILE A 114 -2.10 -11.49 -3.74
CA ILE A 114 -2.57 -12.45 -2.72
C ILE A 114 -2.72 -11.77 -1.36
N LEU A 115 -1.69 -11.05 -0.90
CA LEU A 115 -1.74 -10.35 0.38
C LEU A 115 -2.79 -9.23 0.40
N PRO A 116 -2.92 -8.38 -0.65
CA PRO A 116 -4.00 -7.40 -0.74
C PRO A 116 -5.38 -8.06 -0.72
N GLY A 117 -5.56 -9.15 -1.47
CA GLY A 117 -6.81 -9.90 -1.53
C GLY A 117 -7.21 -10.49 -0.18
N LEU A 118 -6.25 -11.07 0.55
CA LEU A 118 -6.48 -11.58 1.91
C LEU A 118 -6.89 -10.46 2.87
N MET A 119 -6.24 -9.30 2.80
CA MET A 119 -6.61 -8.15 3.63
C MET A 119 -8.03 -7.68 3.34
N ILE A 120 -8.40 -7.55 2.06
CA ILE A 120 -9.76 -7.16 1.64
C ILE A 120 -10.78 -8.19 2.12
N TYR A 121 -10.49 -9.49 1.98
CA TYR A 121 -11.34 -10.56 2.47
C TYR A 121 -11.57 -10.47 4.00
N LEU A 122 -10.51 -10.22 4.78
CA LEU A 122 -10.63 -10.06 6.23
C LEU A 122 -11.43 -8.81 6.61
N LEU A 123 -11.23 -7.69 5.90
CA LEU A 123 -12.01 -6.46 6.11
C LEU A 123 -13.50 -6.71 5.82
N TYR A 124 -13.81 -7.44 4.75
CA TYR A 124 -15.19 -7.79 4.41
C TYR A 124 -15.84 -8.72 5.44
N ARG A 125 -15.09 -9.66 6.01
CA ARG A 125 -15.56 -10.49 7.12
C ARG A 125 -15.93 -9.66 8.36
N LYS A 126 -15.33 -8.48 8.52
CA LYS A 126 -15.64 -7.48 9.56
C LYS A 126 -16.45 -6.29 8.99
N LYS A 127 -17.42 -6.58 8.11
CA LYS A 127 -18.27 -5.58 7.45
C LYS A 127 -18.96 -4.61 8.40
N GLU A 128 -19.30 -5.03 9.62
CA GLU A 128 -19.96 -4.19 10.61
C GLU A 128 -19.08 -3.01 11.08
N ILE A 129 -17.77 -3.23 11.10
CA ILE A 129 -16.80 -2.19 11.47
C ILE A 129 -16.50 -1.28 10.29
N TYR A 130 -16.29 -1.87 9.10
CA TYR A 130 -15.67 -1.18 7.98
C TYR A 130 -16.64 -0.77 6.86
N PHE A 131 -17.79 -1.43 6.72
CA PHE A 131 -18.71 -1.27 5.58
C PHE A 131 -20.15 -0.90 5.98
N GLU A 132 -20.63 -1.21 7.19
CA GLU A 132 -22.04 -0.96 7.60
C GLU A 132 -22.41 0.52 7.83
N ARG A 133 -21.43 1.41 8.05
CA ARG A 133 -21.73 2.84 8.28
C ARG A 133 -22.19 3.60 7.03
N LEU A 134 -22.27 2.97 5.86
CA LEU A 134 -22.88 3.53 4.66
C LEU A 134 -24.36 3.11 4.59
N LYS A 135 -25.18 3.63 5.51
CA LYS A 135 -26.60 3.80 5.22
C LYS A 135 -26.71 5.08 4.38
N PHE A 136 -26.68 4.92 3.06
CA PHE A 136 -27.15 5.96 2.16
C PHE A 136 -28.67 6.03 2.24
#